data_AF-A0A537D0H6-F1
#
_entry.id   AF-A0A537D0H6-F1
#
_cell.length_a   1.000
_cell.length_b   1.000
_cell.length_c   1.000
_cell.angle_alpha   90.00
_cell.angle_beta   90.00
_cell.angle_gamma   90.00
#
_symmetry.space_group_name_H-M   'P 1'
#
loop_
_entity.id
_entity.type
_entity.pdbx_description
1 polymer ?
#
loop_
_entity_poly.entity_id
_entity_poly.type
_entity_poly.pdbx_seq_one_letter_code
_entity_poly.pdbx_strand_id
1 'polypeptide(L)'
;MLIVAGLALIGFLVVAVVLPHMQGTEAKEAAQALIEGAEPAKQRVGVAAEKNGNVSGAGIKVTARNDPKYGDLKWIVSDNGVIHGWNEKNAIEITLLPSVQGGKASWNCKGYPVNAMPPNCGGR
;
A
#
# COMPACT_ATOMS: atom_id res chain seq x y z
N MET A 1 18.68 -29.56 35.37
CA MET A 1 17.35 -28.91 35.21
C MET A 1 17.45 -27.47 34.71
N LEU A 2 18.38 -26.63 35.21
CA LEU A 2 18.55 -25.24 34.75
C LEU A 2 18.89 -25.07 33.26
N ILE A 3 19.68 -25.99 32.67
CA ILE A 3 20.06 -25.92 31.24
C ILE A 3 18.85 -26.15 30.32
N VAL A 4 17.98 -27.09 30.67
CA VAL A 4 16.76 -27.39 29.90
C VAL A 4 15.76 -26.24 30.00
N ALA A 5 15.63 -25.65 31.20
CA ALA A 5 14.80 -24.45 31.40
C ALA A 5 15.31 -23.23 30.62
N GLY A 6 16.64 -23.02 30.57
CA GLY A 6 17.25 -21.94 29.80
C GLY A 6 17.04 -22.07 28.29
N LEU A 7 17.21 -23.28 27.74
CA LEU A 7 16.98 -23.54 26.32
C LEU A 7 15.50 -23.38 25.92
N ALA A 8 14.57 -23.82 26.78
CA ALA A 8 13.15 -23.64 26.56
C ALA A 8 12.75 -22.15 26.56
N LEU A 9 13.32 -21.35 27.46
CA LEU A 9 13.07 -19.92 27.54
C LEU A 9 13.56 -19.17 26.29
N ILE A 10 14.74 -19.54 25.77
CA ILE A 10 15.30 -18.96 24.54
C ILE A 10 14.41 -19.30 23.33
N GLY A 11 13.96 -20.56 23.21
CA GLY A 11 13.03 -20.96 22.15
C GLY A 11 11.72 -20.18 22.17
N PHE A 12 11.17 -19.92 23.36
CA PHE A 12 9.94 -19.14 23.52
C PHE A 12 10.13 -17.66 23.15
N LEU A 13 11.24 -17.04 23.55
CA LEU A 13 11.55 -15.65 23.21
C LEU A 13 11.74 -15.44 21.70
N VAL A 14 12.36 -16.39 21.00
CA VAL A 14 12.51 -16.32 19.54
C VAL A 14 11.14 -16.31 18.86
N VAL A 15 10.22 -17.19 19.24
CA VAL A 15 8.87 -17.24 18.65
C VAL A 15 8.07 -15.97 18.97
N ALA A 16 8.15 -15.49 20.21
CA ALA A 16 7.42 -14.31 20.67
C ALA A 16 7.90 -13.00 20.01
N VAL A 17 9.17 -12.91 19.60
CA VAL A 17 9.73 -11.70 18.96
C VAL A 17 9.69 -11.80 17.44
N VAL A 18 9.98 -12.97 16.86
CA VAL A 18 10.10 -13.13 15.40
C VAL A 18 8.75 -13.05 14.70
N LEU A 19 7.71 -13.71 15.23
CA LEU A 19 6.38 -13.71 14.61
C LEU A 19 5.77 -12.30 14.45
N PRO A 20 5.71 -11.45 15.50
CA PRO A 20 5.16 -10.11 15.35
C PRO A 20 6.06 -9.19 14.50
N HIS A 21 7.39 -9.38 14.54
CA HIS A 21 8.29 -8.60 13.70
C HIS A 21 8.10 -8.93 12.20
N MET A 22 7.96 -10.22 11.85
CA MET A 22 7.72 -10.67 10.47
C MET A 22 6.39 -10.14 9.92
N GLN A 23 5.31 -10.16 10.71
CA GLN A 23 4.03 -9.58 10.31
C GLN A 23 4.13 -8.07 10.03
N GLY A 24 4.93 -7.35 10.83
CA GLY A 24 5.22 -5.94 10.59
C GLY A 24 6.03 -5.70 9.31
N THR A 25 6.96 -6.59 8.98
CA THR A 25 7.75 -6.53 7.73
C THR A 25 6.88 -6.85 6.51
N GLU A 26 6.07 -7.90 6.56
CA GLU A 26 5.18 -8.29 5.46
C GLU A 26 4.16 -7.19 5.13
N ALA A 27 3.57 -6.55 6.14
CA ALA A 27 2.65 -5.43 5.94
C ALA A 27 3.33 -4.23 5.26
N LYS A 28 4.59 -3.94 5.61
CA LYS A 28 5.39 -2.88 4.95
C LYS A 28 5.70 -3.18 3.50
N GLU A 29 6.09 -4.42 3.22
CA GLU A 29 6.36 -4.85 1.85
C GLU A 29 5.07 -4.89 1.00
N ALA A 30 3.96 -5.33 1.59
CA ALA A 30 2.65 -5.28 0.95
C ALA A 30 2.21 -3.85 0.66
N ALA A 31 2.46 -2.90 1.57
CA ALA A 31 2.18 -1.48 1.36
C ALA A 31 2.99 -0.92 0.19
N GLN A 32 4.28 -1.25 0.12
CA GLN A 32 5.13 -0.86 -1.01
C GLN A 32 4.58 -1.43 -2.32
N ALA A 33 4.26 -2.73 -2.35
CA ALA A 33 3.70 -3.39 -3.52
C ALA A 33 2.34 -2.79 -3.96
N LEU A 34 1.52 -2.35 -3.00
CA LEU A 34 0.23 -1.70 -3.25
C LEU A 34 0.42 -0.29 -3.85
N ILE A 35 1.41 0.47 -3.38
CA ILE A 35 1.76 1.81 -3.89
C ILE A 35 2.31 1.71 -5.32
N GLU A 36 3.24 0.78 -5.56
CA GLU A 36 3.84 0.55 -6.88
C GLU A 36 2.82 -0.01 -7.87
N GLY A 37 1.95 -0.92 -7.42
CA GLY A 37 0.89 -1.48 -8.24
C GLY A 37 -0.16 -0.47 -8.70
N ALA A 38 -0.22 0.73 -8.09
CA ALA A 38 -1.11 1.81 -8.52
C ALA A 38 -0.60 2.56 -9.77
N GLU A 39 0.60 2.27 -10.29
CA GLU A 39 1.18 2.97 -11.43
C GLU A 39 0.29 2.99 -12.70
N PRO A 40 -0.36 1.89 -13.11
CA PRO A 40 -1.27 1.90 -14.26
C PRO A 40 -2.48 2.84 -14.05
N ALA A 41 -2.95 2.95 -12.81
CA ALA A 41 -4.03 3.86 -12.45
C ALA A 41 -3.55 5.33 -12.51
N LYS A 42 -2.33 5.61 -12.03
CA LYS A 42 -1.72 6.94 -12.16
C LYS A 42 -1.54 7.36 -13.61
N GLN A 43 -1.12 6.45 -14.49
CA GLN A 43 -0.98 6.73 -15.91
C GLN A 43 -2.30 7.11 -16.56
N ARG A 44 -3.39 6.40 -16.25
CA ARG A 44 -4.75 6.73 -16.73
C ARG A 44 -5.19 8.14 -16.32
N VAL A 45 -4.99 8.46 -15.04
CA VAL A 45 -5.29 9.80 -14.49
C VAL A 45 -4.39 10.86 -15.12
N GLY A 46 -3.11 10.54 -15.39
CA GLY A 46 -2.17 11.39 -16.09
C GLY A 46 -2.64 11.73 -17.51
N VAL A 47 -3.08 10.73 -18.29
CA VAL A 47 -3.64 10.95 -19.63
C VAL A 47 -4.90 11.84 -19.57
N ALA A 48 -5.75 11.68 -18.56
CA ALA A 48 -6.90 12.56 -18.37
C ALA A 48 -6.46 14.00 -18.06
N ALA A 49 -5.48 14.17 -17.17
CA ALA A 49 -4.92 15.48 -16.82
C ALA A 49 -4.28 16.18 -18.03
N GLU A 50 -3.53 15.45 -18.85
CA GLU A 50 -2.89 15.99 -20.05
C GLU A 50 -3.91 16.35 -21.13
N LYS A 51 -4.91 15.50 -21.36
CA LYS A 51 -5.91 15.68 -22.41
C LYS A 51 -6.93 16.77 -22.07
N ASN A 52 -7.39 16.82 -20.83
CA ASN A 52 -8.53 17.64 -20.41
C ASN A 52 -8.12 18.83 -19.53
N GLY A 53 -6.84 18.93 -19.13
CA GLY A 53 -6.37 19.91 -18.15
C GLY A 53 -6.90 19.65 -16.72
N ASN A 54 -7.64 18.56 -16.51
CA ASN A 54 -8.23 18.17 -15.24
C ASN A 54 -8.44 16.64 -15.19
N VAL A 55 -8.73 16.09 -14.00
CA VAL A 55 -8.88 14.65 -13.77
C VAL A 55 -10.33 14.20 -13.59
N SER A 56 -11.28 15.07 -13.91
CA SER A 56 -12.72 14.76 -13.80
C SER A 56 -13.10 13.72 -14.85
N GLY A 57 -13.89 12.72 -14.46
CA GLY A 57 -14.30 11.61 -15.32
C GLY A 57 -13.22 10.55 -15.54
N ALA A 58 -12.15 10.55 -14.73
CA ALA A 58 -11.11 9.51 -14.78
C ALA A 58 -11.52 8.20 -14.07
N GLY A 59 -12.76 8.12 -13.57
CA GLY A 59 -13.23 7.05 -12.71
C GLY A 59 -13.26 5.69 -13.42
N ILE A 60 -12.52 4.73 -12.88
CA ILE A 60 -12.44 3.35 -13.40
C ILE A 60 -12.19 2.36 -12.28
N LYS A 61 -12.73 1.16 -12.42
CA LYS A 61 -12.26 0.00 -11.64
C LYS A 61 -10.97 -0.51 -12.25
N VAL A 62 -9.96 -0.71 -11.42
CA VAL A 62 -8.68 -1.30 -11.84
C VAL A 62 -8.73 -2.78 -11.52
N THR A 63 -8.26 -3.61 -12.45
CA THR A 63 -8.20 -5.07 -12.24
C THR A 63 -7.32 -5.37 -11.03
N ALA A 64 -7.83 -6.18 -10.12
CA ALA A 64 -7.07 -6.64 -8.96
C ALA A 64 -5.85 -7.45 -9.41
N ARG A 65 -4.72 -7.27 -8.71
CA ARG A 65 -3.51 -8.05 -8.91
C ARG A 65 -3.42 -9.07 -7.79
N ASN A 66 -3.45 -10.35 -8.14
CA ASN A 66 -3.15 -11.40 -7.18
C ASN A 66 -1.63 -11.50 -6.99
N ASP A 67 -1.19 -11.44 -5.73
CA ASP A 67 0.20 -11.62 -5.35
C ASP A 67 0.30 -12.87 -4.45
N PRO A 68 1.18 -13.84 -4.75
CA PRO A 68 1.28 -15.07 -3.95
C PRO A 68 1.71 -14.81 -2.50
N LYS A 69 2.45 -13.72 -2.25
CA LYS A 69 2.92 -13.34 -0.92
C LYS A 69 1.91 -12.45 -0.22
N TYR A 70 1.40 -11.42 -0.92
CA TYR A 70 0.57 -10.39 -0.29
C TYR A 70 -0.94 -10.59 -0.45
N GLY A 71 -1.39 -11.55 -1.26
CA GLY A 71 -2.80 -11.74 -1.60
C GLY A 71 -3.29 -10.74 -2.65
N ASP A 72 -4.60 -10.47 -2.67
CA ASP A 72 -5.17 -9.57 -3.66
C ASP A 72 -4.87 -8.10 -3.34
N LEU A 73 -4.22 -7.43 -4.28
CA LEU A 73 -4.04 -5.98 -4.29
C LEU A 73 -5.11 -5.38 -5.21
N LYS A 74 -5.93 -4.47 -4.68
CA LYS A 74 -7.11 -3.93 -5.36
C LYS A 74 -7.00 -2.41 -5.46
N TRP A 75 -7.48 -1.83 -6.57
CA TRP A 75 -7.54 -0.38 -6.73
C TRP A 75 -8.83 0.08 -7.42
N ILE A 76 -9.27 1.27 -7.07
CA ILE A 76 -10.33 2.01 -7.76
C ILE A 76 -9.85 3.43 -8.00
N VAL A 77 -10.11 3.95 -9.19
CA VAL A 77 -9.97 5.37 -9.51
C VAL A 77 -11.35 6.00 -9.39
N SER A 78 -11.47 7.01 -8.53
CA SER A 78 -12.67 7.83 -8.38
C SER A 78 -12.80 8.82 -9.55
N ASP A 79 -13.99 9.38 -9.75
CA ASP A 79 -14.24 10.32 -10.86
C ASP A 79 -13.39 11.58 -10.81
N ASN A 80 -12.87 11.96 -9.63
CA ASN A 80 -11.94 13.07 -9.43
C ASN A 80 -10.46 12.64 -9.55
N GLY A 81 -10.18 11.43 -10.05
CA GLY A 81 -8.84 10.88 -10.21
C GLY A 81 -8.18 10.37 -8.93
N VAL A 82 -8.83 10.46 -7.76
CA VAL A 82 -8.31 9.87 -6.53
C VAL A 82 -8.22 8.36 -6.68
N ILE A 83 -7.08 7.77 -6.33
CA ILE A 83 -6.88 6.33 -6.39
C ILE A 83 -6.95 5.77 -4.97
N HIS A 84 -7.90 4.89 -4.73
CA HIS A 84 -7.98 4.11 -3.49
C HIS A 84 -7.44 2.71 -3.77
N GLY A 85 -6.42 2.30 -3.02
CA GLY A 85 -5.86 0.96 -3.06
C GLY A 85 -6.03 0.27 -1.72
N TRP A 86 -6.30 -1.04 -1.71
CA TRP A 86 -6.35 -1.80 -0.46
C TRP A 86 -5.91 -3.25 -0.64
N ASN A 87 -5.50 -3.85 0.47
CA ASN A 87 -5.20 -5.26 0.58
C ASN A 87 -5.78 -5.81 1.89
N GLU A 88 -6.75 -6.71 1.76
CA GLU A 88 -7.51 -7.26 2.87
C GLU A 88 -6.67 -8.19 3.75
N LYS A 89 -5.71 -8.92 3.16
CA LYS A 89 -4.85 -9.87 3.87
C LYS A 89 -4.01 -9.18 4.95
N ASN A 90 -3.43 -8.04 4.65
CA ASN A 90 -2.55 -7.29 5.56
C ASN A 90 -3.25 -6.10 6.24
N ALA A 91 -4.57 -5.93 6.02
CA ALA A 91 -5.37 -4.83 6.54
C ALA A 91 -4.76 -3.44 6.24
N ILE A 92 -4.27 -3.26 5.00
CA ILE A 92 -3.64 -2.01 4.55
C ILE A 92 -4.49 -1.32 3.48
N GLU A 93 -4.46 0.01 3.50
CA GLU A 93 -5.12 0.88 2.53
C GLU A 93 -4.23 2.08 2.18
N ILE A 94 -4.35 2.55 0.94
CA ILE A 94 -3.70 3.77 0.46
C ILE A 94 -4.71 4.64 -0.29
N THR A 95 -4.50 5.93 -0.21
CA THR A 95 -5.20 6.96 -0.98
C THR A 95 -4.16 7.82 -1.68
N LEU A 96 -4.16 7.82 -3.00
CA LEU A 96 -3.35 8.69 -3.83
C LEU A 96 -4.23 9.82 -4.34
N LEU A 97 -3.92 11.05 -3.92
CA LEU A 97 -4.62 12.24 -4.34
C LEU A 97 -3.84 12.90 -5.48
N PRO A 98 -4.43 13.02 -6.68
CA PRO A 98 -3.81 13.80 -7.75
C PRO A 98 -4.00 15.30 -7.51
N SER A 99 -3.01 16.07 -7.92
CA SER A 99 -3.11 17.52 -8.10
C SER A 99 -2.60 17.87 -9.50
N VAL A 100 -3.44 18.52 -10.30
CA VAL A 100 -3.10 18.85 -11.69
C VAL A 100 -2.54 20.26 -11.75
N GLN A 101 -1.31 20.40 -12.24
CA GLN A 101 -0.70 21.70 -12.49
C GLN A 101 -0.02 21.69 -13.86
N GLY A 102 -0.39 22.63 -14.74
CA GLY A 102 0.16 22.71 -16.09
C GLY A 102 -0.07 21.45 -16.93
N GLY A 103 -1.22 20.78 -16.75
CA GLY A 103 -1.56 19.53 -17.46
C GLY A 103 -0.85 18.27 -16.95
N LYS A 104 -0.04 18.38 -15.89
CA LYS A 104 0.64 17.22 -15.27
C LYS A 104 -0.01 16.88 -13.93
N ALA A 105 -0.22 15.60 -13.68
CA ALA A 105 -0.66 15.10 -12.38
C ALA A 105 0.53 14.92 -11.43
N SER A 106 0.52 15.65 -10.32
CA SER A 106 1.36 15.42 -9.14
C SER A 106 0.57 14.60 -8.12
N TRP A 107 1.26 13.88 -7.22
CA TRP A 107 0.63 12.89 -6.35
C TRP A 107 0.98 13.12 -4.89
N ASN A 108 -0.03 13.08 -4.03
CA ASN A 108 0.13 12.95 -2.59
C ASN A 108 -0.39 11.59 -2.13
N CYS A 109 0.34 10.90 -1.25
CA CYS A 109 0.01 9.56 -0.79
C CYS A 109 -0.29 9.60 0.70
N LYS A 110 -1.41 8.98 1.10
CA LYS A 110 -1.76 8.70 2.49
C LYS A 110 -2.10 7.25 2.64
N GLY A 111 -1.47 6.57 3.59
CA GLY A 111 -1.73 5.17 3.86
C GLY A 111 -2.07 4.88 5.32
N TYR A 112 -2.73 3.74 5.51
CA TYR A 112 -3.07 3.19 6.81
C TYR A 112 -2.82 1.65 6.81
N PRO A 113 -2.32 1.06 7.91
CA PRO A 113 -1.91 1.72 9.14
C PRO A 113 -0.54 2.41 9.00
N VAL A 114 -0.34 3.50 9.75
CA VAL A 114 0.84 4.38 9.63
C VAL A 114 2.18 3.62 9.84
N ASN A 115 2.19 2.61 10.71
CA ASN A 115 3.39 1.81 11.01
C ASN A 115 3.79 0.85 9.86
N ALA A 116 2.88 0.56 8.93
CA ALA A 116 3.16 -0.25 7.74
C ALA A 116 3.51 0.60 6.51
N MET A 117 3.34 1.92 6.59
CA MET A 117 3.51 2.78 5.42
C MET A 117 4.93 3.34 5.33
N PRO A 118 5.42 3.62 4.10
CA PRO A 118 6.65 4.37 3.92
C PRO A 118 6.43 5.87 4.25
N PRO A 119 7.52 6.63 4.56
CA PRO A 119 7.41 8.04 4.92
C PRO A 119 6.74 8.92 3.87
N ASN A 120 6.95 8.61 2.59
CA ASN A 120 6.33 9.31 1.45
C ASN A 120 4.83 9.00 1.27
N CYS A 121 4.26 8.09 2.06
CA CYS A 121 2.84 7.79 2.10
C CYS A 121 2.23 7.96 3.51
N GLY A 122 2.82 8.84 4.32
CA GLY A 122 2.30 9.16 5.65
C GLY A 122 2.73 8.19 6.75
N GLY A 123 3.69 7.30 6.48
CA GLY A 123 4.29 6.42 7.47
C GLY A 123 5.16 7.14 8.50
N ARG A 124 5.29 6.54 9.69
CA ARG A 124 6.16 6.99 10.79
C ARG A 124 7.02 5.86 11.33
#